data_AF-A0A6N2HJ14-F1
#
_entry.id   AF-A0A6N2HJ14-F1
#
_cell.length_a   1.000
_cell.length_b   1.000
_cell.length_c   1.000
_cell.angle_alpha   90.00
_cell.angle_beta   90.00
_cell.angle_gamma   90.00
#
_symmetry.space_group_name_H-M   'P 1'
#
loop_
_entity.id
_entity.type
_entity.pdbx_description
1 polymer ?
#
loop_
_entity_poly.entity_id
_entity_poly.type
_entity_poly.pdbx_seq_one_letter_code
_entity_poly.pdbx_strand_id
1 'polypeptide(L)' 'MQAAELFEQEVKPPEVARRLRVSLKSAYQWHQLWREGGVGALASRGPS' A
#
# COMPACT_ATOMS: atom_id res chain seq x y z
N MET A 1 -0.11 4.70 7.78
CA MET A 1 -1.10 3.61 7.69
C MET A 1 -2.06 3.73 6.49
N GLN A 2 -2.17 4.89 5.83
CA GLN A 2 -3.12 5.13 4.72
C GLN A 2 -3.04 4.16 3.52
N ALA A 3 -1.90 3.55 3.21
CA ALA A 3 -1.80 2.63 2.09
C ALA A 3 -2.60 1.33 2.29
N ALA A 4 -2.62 0.80 3.52
CA ALA A 4 -3.29 -0.46 3.81
C ALA A 4 -4.82 -0.34 3.75
N GLU A 5 -5.35 0.76 4.29
CA GLU A 5 -6.77 1.10 4.24
C GLU A 5 -7.26 1.29 2.79
N LEU A 6 -6.41 1.83 1.91
CA LEU A 6 -6.72 1.95 0.49
C LEU A 6 -6.76 0.59 -0.20
N PHE A 7 -5.83 -0.32 0.12
CA PHE A 7 -5.86 -1.68 -0.42
C PHE A 7 -7.07 -2.49 0.08
N GLU A 8 -7.50 -2.30 1.34
CA GLU A 8 -8.76 -2.88 1.85
C GLU A 8 -10.00 -2.38 1.12
N GLN A 9 -9.99 -1.12 0.66
CA GLN A 9 -11.04 -0.56 -0.20
C GLN A 9 -10.91 -1.02 -1.67
N GLU A 10 -10.13 -2.07 -1.94
CA GLU A 10 -9.84 -2.61 -3.27
C GLU A 10 -9.23 -1.56 -4.24
N VAL A 11 -8.60 -0.52 -3.70
CA VAL A 11 -7.96 0.52 -4.51
C VAL A 11 -6.70 -0.06 -5.17
N LYS A 12 -6.60 0.09 -6.48
CA LYS A 12 -5.48 -0.43 -7.26
C LYS A 12 -4.16 0.25 -6.85
N PRO A 13 -3.02 -0.47 -6.85
CA PRO A 13 -1.70 0.09 -6.50
C PRO A 13 -1.31 1.39 -7.23
N PRO A 14 -1.63 1.58 -8.53
CA PRO A 14 -1.35 2.83 -9.21
C PRO A 14 -2.11 4.04 -8.65
N GLU A 15 -3.34 3.82 -8.20
CA GLU A 15 -4.18 4.86 -7.61
C GLU A 15 -3.70 5.18 -6.19
N VAL A 16 -3.26 4.17 -5.43
CA VAL A 16 -2.59 4.36 -4.14
C VAL A 16 -1.30 5.16 -4.29
N ALA A 17 -0.48 4.86 -5.31
CA ALA A 17 0.74 5.60 -5.62
C ALA A 17 0.45 7.08 -5.89
N ARG A 18 -0.58 7.36 -6.68
CA ARG A 18 -1.00 8.72 -7.04
C ARG A 18 -1.54 9.49 -5.84
N ARG A 19 -2.37 8.87 -5.00
CA ARG A 19 -2.94 9.49 -3.80
C ARG A 19 -1.89 9.79 -2.73
N LEU A 20 -0.94 8.88 -2.55
CA LEU A 20 0.14 9.02 -1.56
C LEU A 20 1.40 9.70 -2.13
N ARG A 21 1.38 10.09 -3.40
CA ARG A 21 2.52 10.69 -4.14
C ARG A 21 3.82 9.89 -4.00
N VAL A 22 3.70 8.56 -4.01
CA VAL A 22 4.84 7.64 -4.01
C VAL A 22 5.05 7.05 -5.39
N SER A 23 6.24 6.50 -5.63
CA SER A 23 6.53 5.77 -6.86
C SER A 23 5.62 4.55 -7.02
N LEU A 24 5.21 4.25 -8.26
CA LEU A 24 4.44 3.06 -8.60
C LEU A 24 5.12 1.77 -8.10
N LYS A 25 6.45 1.70 -8.17
CA LYS A 25 7.24 0.57 -7.66
C LYS A 25 6.99 0.31 -6.18
N SER A 26 6.95 1.36 -5.36
CA SER A 26 6.67 1.25 -3.92
C SER A 26 5.24 0.79 -3.68
N ALA A 27 4.27 1.31 -4.42
CA ALA A 27 2.89 0.87 -4.30
C ALA A 27 2.69 -0.61 -4.70
N TYR A 28 3.39 -1.10 -5.72
CA TYR A 28 3.38 -2.52 -6.07
C TYR A 28 4.03 -3.39 -5.00
N GLN A 29 5.17 -2.97 -4.42
CA GLN A 29 5.77 -3.66 -3.28
C GLN A 29 4.84 -3.71 -2.07
N TRP A 30 4.17 -2.60 -1.77
CA TRP A 30 3.20 -2.51 -0.69
C TRP A 30 2.00 -3.44 -0.92
N HIS A 31 1.52 -3.52 -2.15
CA HIS A 31 0.44 -4.45 -2.50
C HIS A 31 0.86 -5.92 -2.39
N GLN A 32 2.11 -6.27 -2.75
CA GLN A 32 2.61 -7.63 -2.52
C GLN A 32 2.71 -7.96 -1.03
N LEU A 33 3.30 -7.06 -0.24
CA LEU A 33 3.42 -7.23 1.22
C LEU A 33 2.05 -7.33 1.90
N TRP A 34 1.08 -6.52 1.45
CA TRP A 34 -0.30 -6.59 1.91
C TRP A 34 -0.97 -7.91 1.53
N ARG A 35 -0.69 -8.46 0.34
CA ARG A 35 -1.18 -9.80 -0.03
C ARG A 35 -0.55 -10.93 0.80
N GLU A 36 0.71 -10.79 1.20
CA GLU A 36 1.45 -11.81 1.94
C GLU A 36 1.16 -11.79 3.45
N GLY A 37 0.94 -10.61 4.04
CA GLY A 37 0.78 -10.46 5.50
C GLY A 37 -0.33 -9.51 5.93
N GLY A 38 -1.24 -9.15 5.02
CA GLY A 38 -2.39 -8.30 5.28
C GLY A 38 -2.04 -6.87 5.66
N VAL A 39 -3.02 -6.19 6.25
CA VAL A 39 -2.91 -4.80 6.74
C VAL A 39 -1.79 -4.66 7.78
N GLY A 40 -1.59 -5.65 8.64
CA GLY A 40 -0.57 -5.62 9.69
C GLY A 40 0.87 -5.57 9.16
N ALA A 41 1.16 -6.29 8.08
CA ALA A 41 2.49 -6.27 7.45
C ALA A 41 2.81 -4.92 6.79
N LEU A 42 1.79 -4.24 6.26
CA LEU A 42 1.96 -2.93 5.64
C LEU A 42 1.92 -1.77 6.65
N ALA A 43 1.09 -1.88 7.70
CA ALA A 43 0.98 -0.90 8.78
C ALA A 43 2.32 -0.68 9.49
N SER A 44 3.11 -1.74 9.67
CA SER A 44 4.42 -1.70 10.32
C SER A 44 5.54 -1.17 9.41
N ARG A 45 5.28 -0.94 8.12
CA ARG A 45 6.26 -0.44 7.13
C ARG A 45 5.80 0.81 6.37
N GLY A 46 4.77 1.50 6.86
CA GLY A 46 4.33 2.79 6.32
C GLY A 46 5.40 3.87 6.51
N PRO A 47 5.52 4.83 5.57
CA PRO A 47 6.73 5.63 5.38
C PRO A 47 6.92 6.63 6.52
N SER A 48 8.16 6.79 6.96
CA SER A 48 8.60 8.05 7.56
C SER A 48 8.72 9.13 6.49
#